data_AF-A0A933WSZ1-F1
#
_entry.id   AF-A0A933WSZ1-F1
#
_cell.length_a   1.000
_cell.length_b   1.000
_cell.length_c   1.000
_cell.angle_alpha   90.00
_cell.angle_beta   90.00
_cell.angle_gamma   90.00
#
_symmetry.space_group_name_H-M   'P 1'
#
loop_
_entity.id
_entity.type
_entity.pdbx_description
1 polymer ?
#
loop_
_entity_poly.entity_id
_entity_poly.type
_entity_poly.pdbx_seq_one_letter_code
_entity_poly.pdbx_strand_id
1 'polypeptide(L)'
;MNSVNVILAFHAQEPLWDLPQRVLETLHDADVRREAVGNDNWVRKRAEAGRDIYANLIDLAARLDAPVCLEATNEILMQVRRHMPATFERLGAAYRSGAVYPVYGNAFHTHIAMLSDAELADELRLNREFLRDVLRVPAPRHPGAFPMEGSIDAHKLAGFKLAGMEYVIFPNFSRAKGHYEFDGVVAGTDPAHGAFTIDAGLLALPRHFPISQDIWRPITKWKPERLAPQGYMLGKYHVLEEEYRAGRPVRFPITREEGVEEYKDVLRAALRDAPDGGLLLYIQDLELMDFGEEALDIFGEAWSALRAEGIANVRFVTPDDYIDDLRARGTPLPHMRFHQVSWAPEIRLVLRSDGHYPPLNAGAFRGVDADAEIFRRWPFIFWEPGRFISDTFKSLLADFG
;
A
#
# COMPACT_ATOMS: atom_id res chain seq x y z
N MET A 1 -28.14 -11.77 5.55
CA MET A 1 -27.31 -10.80 4.81
C MET A 1 -26.06 -10.62 5.63
N ASN A 2 -24.89 -10.96 5.09
CA ASN A 2 -23.63 -10.93 5.84
C ASN A 2 -23.28 -9.48 6.18
N SER A 3 -22.80 -9.25 7.40
CA SER A 3 -22.18 -7.99 7.79
C SER A 3 -20.69 -8.07 7.49
N VAL A 4 -20.16 -7.08 6.78
CA VAL A 4 -18.74 -7.04 6.40
C VAL A 4 -18.14 -5.74 6.90
N ASN A 5 -17.06 -5.85 7.67
CA ASN A 5 -16.28 -4.71 8.14
C ASN A 5 -15.32 -4.27 7.03
N VAL A 6 -15.28 -2.97 6.77
CA VAL A 6 -14.41 -2.39 5.74
C VAL A 6 -13.56 -1.29 6.36
N ILE A 7 -12.24 -1.46 6.31
CA ILE A 7 -11.27 -0.42 6.69
C ILE A 7 -10.71 0.17 5.40
N LEU A 8 -10.86 1.49 5.23
CA LEU A 8 -10.34 2.21 4.08
C LEU A 8 -9.05 2.93 4.47
N ALA A 9 -7.90 2.39 4.11
CA ALA A 9 -6.60 3.01 4.37
C ALA A 9 -5.91 3.50 3.09
N PHE A 10 -5.12 4.55 3.22
CA PHE A 10 -4.35 5.14 2.12
C PHE A 10 -2.93 5.41 2.59
N HIS A 11 -1.96 5.15 1.72
CA HIS A 11 -0.55 5.44 1.93
C HIS A 11 -0.17 6.71 1.17
N ALA A 12 0.28 7.75 1.85
CA ALA A 12 0.78 8.96 1.22
C ALA A 12 2.29 9.07 1.38
N GLN A 13 3.00 9.08 0.26
CA GLN A 13 4.44 9.26 0.22
C GLN A 13 4.89 9.99 -1.04
N GLU A 14 5.74 11.00 -0.84
CA GLU A 14 6.64 11.54 -1.86
C GLU A 14 7.95 11.86 -1.16
N PRO A 15 9.10 11.47 -1.72
CA PRO A 15 10.39 11.81 -1.13
C PRO A 15 10.57 13.34 -1.13
N LEU A 16 11.42 13.84 -0.23
CA LEU A 16 11.70 15.27 -0.18
C LEU A 16 12.51 15.72 -1.41
N TRP A 17 11.81 16.27 -2.42
CA TRP A 17 12.42 16.76 -3.66
C TRP A 17 13.20 18.07 -3.49
N ASP A 18 12.69 19.00 -2.67
CA ASP A 18 13.30 20.32 -2.45
C ASP A 18 14.40 20.27 -1.37
N LEU A 19 15.45 19.47 -1.59
CA LEU A 19 16.60 19.43 -0.67
C LEU A 19 17.28 20.81 -0.60
N PRO A 20 17.58 21.34 0.61
CA PRO A 20 18.30 22.61 0.75
C PRO A 20 19.61 22.58 -0.04
N GLN A 21 19.96 23.69 -0.72
CA GLN A 21 21.19 23.79 -1.51
C GLN A 21 22.44 23.35 -0.73
N ARG A 22 22.53 23.72 0.56
CA ARG A 22 23.62 23.30 1.45
C ARG A 22 23.76 21.77 1.60
N VAL A 23 22.68 21.00 1.45
CA VAL A 23 22.69 19.52 1.48
C VAL A 23 23.13 19.00 0.12
N LEU A 24 22.60 19.58 -0.97
CA LEU A 24 23.01 19.23 -2.32
C LEU A 24 24.51 19.46 -2.56
N GLU A 25 25.08 20.52 -2.00
CA GLU A 25 26.50 20.83 -2.07
C GLU A 25 27.40 19.80 -1.36
N THR A 26 26.86 19.00 -0.43
CA THR A 26 27.60 17.90 0.23
C THR A 26 27.69 16.64 -0.62
N LEU A 27 26.89 16.51 -1.69
CA LEU A 27 27.00 15.40 -2.63
C LEU A 27 28.23 15.64 -3.52
N HIS A 28 29.27 14.83 -3.33
CA HIS A 28 30.53 14.97 -4.07
C HIS A 28 30.41 14.65 -5.57
N ASP A 29 29.44 13.80 -5.94
CA ASP A 29 29.22 13.36 -7.30
C ASP A 29 28.33 14.35 -8.08
N ALA A 30 28.86 14.92 -9.16
CA ALA A 30 28.16 15.89 -9.99
C ALA A 30 27.02 15.27 -10.82
N ASP A 31 27.15 14.00 -11.22
CA ASP A 31 26.14 13.29 -11.98
C ASP A 31 24.99 12.86 -11.06
N VAL A 32 25.28 12.40 -9.84
CA VAL A 32 24.25 12.15 -8.81
C VAL A 32 23.47 13.44 -8.49
N ARG A 33 24.17 14.57 -8.34
CA ARG A 33 23.50 15.88 -8.13
C ARG A 33 22.61 16.30 -9.30
N ARG A 34 22.99 15.99 -10.54
CA ARG A 34 22.26 16.36 -11.75
C ARG A 34 21.09 15.42 -12.05
N GLU A 35 21.26 14.12 -11.82
CA GLU A 35 20.37 13.06 -12.32
C GLU A 35 19.51 12.42 -11.23
N ALA A 36 19.99 12.31 -9.99
CA ALA A 36 19.26 11.66 -8.90
C ALA A 36 18.38 12.63 -8.09
N VAL A 37 18.73 13.91 -8.06
CA VAL A 37 17.93 14.96 -7.42
C VAL A 37 16.99 15.53 -8.48
N GLY A 38 15.89 14.83 -8.74
CA GLY A 38 14.87 15.30 -9.67
C GLY A 38 14.40 16.71 -9.33
N ASN A 39 14.26 17.58 -10.34
CA ASN A 39 13.81 18.96 -10.16
C ASN A 39 12.29 19.11 -9.94
N ASP A 40 11.54 18.03 -10.15
CA ASP A 40 10.08 18.07 -10.15
C ASP A 40 9.52 17.66 -8.80
N ASN A 41 9.24 18.65 -7.96
CA ASN A 41 8.42 18.44 -6.77
C ASN A 41 6.96 18.19 -7.18
N TRP A 42 6.50 16.95 -7.09
CA TRP A 42 5.14 16.55 -7.48
C TRP A 42 4.03 17.16 -6.62
N VAL A 43 4.28 17.44 -5.34
CA VAL A 43 3.33 18.14 -4.47
C VAL A 43 3.15 19.58 -4.96
N ARG A 44 4.26 20.29 -5.22
CA ARG A 44 4.22 21.64 -5.79
C ARG A 44 3.51 21.68 -7.13
N LYS A 45 3.85 20.74 -8.03
CA LYS A 45 3.26 20.66 -9.38
C LYS A 45 1.74 20.43 -9.32
N ARG A 46 1.26 19.55 -8.44
CA ARG A 46 -0.19 19.34 -8.22
C ARG A 46 -0.85 20.60 -7.68
N ALA A 47 -0.25 21.24 -6.67
CA ALA A 47 -0.76 22.49 -6.10
C ALA A 47 -0.90 23.61 -7.16
N GLU A 48 0.13 23.81 -7.98
CA GLU A 48 0.14 24.80 -9.07
C GLU A 48 -0.91 24.49 -10.15
N ALA A 49 -1.21 23.21 -10.38
CA ALA A 49 -2.28 22.77 -11.27
C ALA A 49 -3.69 22.83 -10.64
N GLY A 50 -3.82 23.30 -9.39
CA GLY A 50 -5.09 23.32 -8.65
C GLY A 50 -5.59 21.93 -8.26
N ARG A 51 -4.71 20.94 -8.23
CA ARG A 51 -5.00 19.55 -7.85
C ARG A 51 -4.67 19.32 -6.38
N ASP A 52 -5.62 18.71 -5.66
CA ASP A 52 -5.48 18.47 -4.23
C ASP A 52 -6.05 17.10 -3.83
N ILE A 53 -5.21 16.07 -3.91
CA ILE A 53 -5.62 14.72 -3.56
C ILE A 53 -5.99 14.57 -2.08
N TYR A 54 -5.38 15.36 -1.19
CA TYR A 54 -5.59 15.25 0.25
C TYR A 54 -6.94 15.85 0.64
N ALA A 55 -7.32 16.96 0.02
CA ALA A 55 -8.69 17.47 0.07
C ALA A 55 -9.68 16.44 -0.47
N ASN A 56 -9.39 15.85 -1.64
CA ASN A 56 -10.26 14.86 -2.26
C ASN A 56 -10.46 13.61 -1.39
N LEU A 57 -9.44 13.19 -0.62
CA LEU A 57 -9.57 12.11 0.35
C LEU A 57 -10.55 12.46 1.48
N ILE A 58 -10.49 13.68 2.02
CA ILE A 58 -11.43 14.16 3.03
C ILE A 58 -12.86 14.22 2.45
N ASP A 59 -12.99 14.70 1.22
CA ASP A 59 -14.27 14.75 0.52
C ASP A 59 -14.84 13.35 0.22
N LEU A 60 -13.97 12.38 -0.08
CA LEU A 60 -14.34 10.97 -0.22
C LEU A 60 -14.90 10.40 1.10
N ALA A 61 -14.21 10.66 2.23
CA ALA A 61 -14.66 10.23 3.55
C ALA A 61 -16.07 10.75 3.86
N ALA A 62 -16.31 12.04 3.59
CA ALA A 62 -17.63 12.66 3.75
C ALA A 62 -18.67 12.06 2.80
N ARG A 63 -18.33 11.87 1.52
CA ARG A 63 -19.22 11.30 0.50
C ARG A 63 -19.67 9.88 0.85
N LEU A 64 -18.76 9.07 1.38
CA LEU A 64 -19.06 7.70 1.77
C LEU A 64 -19.64 7.57 3.19
N ASP A 65 -19.70 8.67 3.95
CA ASP A 65 -20.02 8.63 5.39
C ASP A 65 -19.17 7.55 6.10
N ALA A 66 -17.87 7.61 5.86
CA ALA A 66 -16.91 6.58 6.25
C ALA A 66 -15.62 7.23 6.78
N PRO A 67 -15.10 6.81 7.94
CA PRO A 67 -13.75 7.19 8.33
C PRO A 67 -12.75 6.60 7.34
N VAL A 68 -11.75 7.39 6.97
CA VAL A 68 -10.63 6.91 6.15
C VAL A 68 -9.35 6.96 6.97
N CYS A 69 -8.54 5.92 6.88
CA CYS A 69 -7.22 5.87 7.49
C CYS A 69 -6.20 6.48 6.55
N LEU A 70 -5.28 7.25 7.09
CA LEU A 70 -4.16 7.79 6.34
C LEU A 70 -2.87 7.46 7.09
N GLU A 71 -1.99 6.72 6.42
CA GLU A 71 -0.58 6.71 6.76
C GLU A 71 0.11 7.70 5.83
N ALA A 72 0.79 8.67 6.42
CA ALA A 72 1.51 9.70 5.70
C ALA A 72 2.86 9.92 6.36
N THR A 73 3.91 9.86 5.55
CA THR A 73 5.26 10.11 6.05
C THR A 73 5.43 11.57 6.47
N ASN A 74 6.48 11.85 7.24
CA ASN A 74 6.77 13.23 7.61
C ASN A 74 7.22 14.05 6.39
N GLU A 75 7.89 13.41 5.43
CA GLU A 75 8.34 14.05 4.19
C GLU A 75 7.17 14.63 3.39
N ILE A 76 6.14 13.84 3.12
CA ILE A 76 4.99 14.33 2.36
C ILE A 76 4.25 15.43 3.12
N LEU A 77 4.05 15.25 4.43
CA LEU A 77 3.32 16.22 5.25
C LEU A 77 4.04 17.56 5.34
N MET A 78 5.37 17.56 5.40
CA MET A 78 6.18 18.78 5.33
C MET A 78 6.04 19.49 3.98
N GLN A 79 5.98 18.74 2.88
CA GLN A 79 5.78 19.29 1.55
C GLN A 79 4.37 19.87 1.37
N VAL A 80 3.33 19.17 1.85
CA VAL A 80 1.94 19.66 1.85
C VAL A 80 1.83 20.92 2.69
N ARG A 81 2.44 20.97 3.88
CA ARG A 81 2.47 22.19 4.71
C ARG A 81 3.07 23.39 3.97
N ARG A 82 4.12 23.16 3.18
CA ARG A 82 4.85 24.21 2.47
C ARG A 82 4.09 24.71 1.24
N HIS A 83 3.61 23.80 0.41
CA HIS A 83 3.07 24.11 -0.91
C HIS A 83 1.53 24.21 -0.92
N MET A 84 0.87 23.62 0.08
CA MET A 84 -0.60 23.55 0.21
C MET A 84 -1.03 23.80 1.68
N PRO A 85 -0.70 24.95 2.30
CA PRO A 85 -0.90 25.16 3.73
C PRO A 85 -2.36 25.08 4.17
N ALA A 86 -3.31 25.53 3.34
CA ALA A 86 -4.74 25.41 3.64
C ALA A 86 -5.18 23.93 3.72
N THR A 87 -4.66 23.09 2.83
CA THR A 87 -4.88 21.64 2.81
C THR A 87 -4.27 20.99 4.05
N PHE A 88 -3.07 21.40 4.47
CA PHE A 88 -2.44 20.91 5.69
C PHE A 88 -3.30 21.17 6.93
N GLU A 89 -3.83 22.39 7.07
CA GLU A 89 -4.75 22.73 8.17
C GLU A 89 -6.06 21.93 8.09
N ARG A 90 -6.58 21.72 6.86
CA ARG A 90 -7.78 20.92 6.61
C ARG A 90 -7.57 19.45 7.01
N LEU A 91 -6.42 18.85 6.67
CA LEU A 91 -6.02 17.51 7.13
C LEU A 91 -5.98 17.44 8.65
N GLY A 92 -5.33 18.40 9.31
CA GLY A 92 -5.29 18.45 10.77
C GLY A 92 -6.68 18.53 11.40
N ALA A 93 -7.59 19.32 10.82
CA ALA A 93 -8.99 19.37 11.26
C ALA A 93 -9.72 18.04 11.06
N ALA A 94 -9.51 17.37 9.92
CA ALA A 94 -10.14 16.09 9.60
C ALA A 94 -9.66 14.96 10.53
N TYR A 95 -8.38 14.96 10.92
CA TYR A 95 -7.87 14.08 11.96
C TYR A 95 -8.57 14.30 13.32
N ARG A 96 -8.70 15.56 13.74
CA ARG A 96 -9.31 15.91 15.03
C ARG A 96 -10.81 15.62 15.08
N SER A 97 -11.51 15.68 13.95
CA SER A 97 -12.93 15.32 13.85
C SER A 97 -13.17 13.82 13.70
N GLY A 98 -12.11 13.01 13.50
CA GLY A 98 -12.22 11.57 13.21
C GLY A 98 -12.65 11.23 11.78
N ALA A 99 -12.69 12.21 10.87
CA ALA A 99 -12.95 11.94 9.45
C ALA A 99 -11.76 11.24 8.79
N VAL A 100 -10.55 11.58 9.24
CA VAL A 100 -9.32 10.87 8.93
C VAL A 100 -8.79 10.23 10.22
N TYR A 101 -8.40 8.96 10.16
CA TYR A 101 -7.84 8.19 11.27
C TYR A 101 -6.34 7.95 11.04
N PRO A 102 -5.47 8.14 12.05
CA PRO A 102 -4.03 7.96 11.87
C PRO A 102 -3.63 6.49 11.83
N VAL A 103 -2.89 6.11 10.79
CA VAL A 103 -2.03 4.92 10.79
C VAL A 103 -0.59 5.40 10.73
N TYR A 104 0.29 4.83 11.54
CA TYR A 104 1.69 5.27 11.58
C TYR A 104 2.53 4.58 10.50
N GLY A 105 3.59 5.25 10.08
CA GLY A 105 4.59 4.69 9.18
C GLY A 105 5.98 5.19 9.53
N ASN A 106 6.97 4.87 8.71
CA ASN A 106 8.32 5.37 8.94
C ASN A 106 8.36 6.84 8.51
N ALA A 107 8.88 7.70 9.38
CA ALA A 107 8.91 9.15 9.18
C ALA A 107 9.54 9.54 7.82
N PHE A 108 10.58 8.83 7.40
CA PHE A 108 11.30 9.10 6.15
C PHE A 108 11.19 7.98 5.12
N HIS A 109 10.15 7.14 5.24
CA HIS A 109 9.90 6.02 4.32
C HIS A 109 11.05 5.01 4.21
N THR A 110 11.99 5.01 5.17
CA THR A 110 13.15 4.12 5.13
C THR A 110 12.70 2.66 5.14
N HIS A 111 13.09 1.88 4.13
CA HIS A 111 12.65 0.50 4.01
C HIS A 111 13.17 -0.38 5.16
N ILE A 112 12.34 -1.28 5.68
CA ILE A 112 12.64 -2.13 6.84
C ILE A 112 13.92 -2.97 6.68
N ALA A 113 14.26 -3.38 5.46
CA ALA A 113 15.50 -4.13 5.17
C ALA A 113 16.77 -3.38 5.63
N MET A 114 16.74 -2.05 5.64
CA MET A 114 17.88 -1.19 6.00
C MET A 114 17.92 -0.80 7.48
N LEU A 115 16.87 -1.12 8.25
CA LEU A 115 16.71 -0.67 9.63
C LEU A 115 16.98 -1.79 10.63
N SER A 116 17.65 -1.49 11.73
CA SER A 116 17.56 -2.30 12.96
C SER A 116 16.20 -2.13 13.65
N ASP A 117 15.89 -2.97 14.64
CA ASP A 117 14.68 -2.81 15.45
C ASP A 117 14.60 -1.42 16.13
N ALA A 118 15.73 -0.92 16.61
CA ALA A 118 15.80 0.38 17.27
C ALA A 118 15.56 1.54 16.30
N GLU A 119 16.12 1.47 15.09
CA GLU A 119 15.91 2.49 14.06
C GLU A 119 14.47 2.44 13.51
N LEU A 120 13.89 1.25 13.33
CA LEU A 120 12.47 1.10 12.99
C LEU A 120 11.57 1.71 14.07
N ALA A 121 11.87 1.45 15.35
CA ALA A 121 11.12 2.03 16.45
C ALA A 121 11.22 3.57 16.46
N ASP A 122 12.40 4.11 16.14
CA ASP A 122 12.63 5.54 16.08
C ASP A 122 11.90 6.22 14.91
N GLU A 123 11.92 5.62 13.72
CA GLU A 123 11.15 6.07 12.56
C GLU A 123 9.65 6.19 12.86
N LEU A 124 9.07 5.16 13.48
CA LEU A 124 7.66 5.16 13.90
C LEU A 124 7.38 6.20 15.00
N ARG A 125 8.30 6.36 15.96
CA ARG A 125 8.20 7.38 17.01
C ARG A 125 8.19 8.78 16.42
N LEU A 126 9.08 9.07 15.49
CA LEU A 126 9.19 10.37 14.82
C LEU A 126 7.94 10.70 14.01
N ASN A 127 7.33 9.71 13.34
CA ASN A 127 6.06 9.92 12.63
C ASN A 127 4.92 10.24 13.61
N ARG A 128 4.78 9.44 14.68
CA ARG A 128 3.77 9.69 15.72
C ARG A 128 3.92 11.06 16.38
N GLU A 129 5.14 11.45 16.71
CA GLU A 129 5.43 12.76 17.30
C GLU A 129 5.09 13.89 16.34
N PHE A 130 5.38 13.74 15.05
CA PHE A 130 4.99 14.75 14.05
C PHE A 130 3.47 14.91 13.97
N LEU A 131 2.72 13.80 13.86
CA LEU A 131 1.26 13.85 13.83
C LEU A 131 0.68 14.48 15.11
N ARG A 132 1.17 14.07 16.29
CA ARG A 132 0.70 14.58 17.58
C ARG A 132 1.07 16.04 17.79
N ASP A 133 2.33 16.42 17.60
CA ASP A 133 2.86 17.72 18.03
C ASP A 133 2.68 18.81 16.97
N VAL A 134 2.65 18.44 15.69
CA VAL A 134 2.52 19.38 14.57
C VAL A 134 1.07 19.46 14.10
N LEU A 135 0.43 18.34 13.78
CA LEU A 135 -0.96 18.31 13.28
C LEU A 135 -2.01 18.24 14.39
N ARG A 136 -1.58 18.02 15.65
CA ARG A 136 -2.48 17.86 16.81
C ARG A 136 -3.45 16.70 16.63
N VAL A 137 -2.97 15.62 16.02
CA VAL A 137 -3.74 14.40 15.79
C VAL A 137 -3.96 13.68 17.13
N PRO A 138 -5.21 13.31 17.47
CA PRO A 138 -5.48 12.48 18.63
C PRO A 138 -4.78 11.12 18.52
N ALA A 139 -4.26 10.61 19.65
CA ALA A 139 -3.69 9.28 19.67
C ALA A 139 -4.81 8.23 19.44
N PRO A 140 -4.59 7.22 18.57
CA PRO A 140 -5.50 6.09 18.43
C PRO A 140 -5.52 5.26 19.72
N ARG A 141 -6.64 4.57 19.99
CA ARG A 141 -6.74 3.65 21.13
C ARG A 141 -5.86 2.42 20.93
N HIS A 142 -5.76 1.98 19.68
CA HIS A 142 -4.85 0.93 19.24
C HIS A 142 -3.85 1.54 18.24
N PRO A 143 -2.63 1.90 18.67
CA PRO A 143 -1.60 2.33 17.75
C PRO A 143 -1.26 1.21 16.78
N GLY A 144 -1.23 1.51 15.49
CA GLY A 144 -0.75 0.55 14.50
C GLY A 144 -0.03 1.20 13.35
N ALA A 145 0.67 0.37 12.61
CA ALA A 145 1.56 0.82 11.55
C ALA A 145 1.26 0.18 10.19
N PHE A 146 1.47 0.93 9.13
CA PHE A 146 1.67 0.37 7.79
C PHE A 146 3.18 0.24 7.55
N PRO A 147 3.71 -0.99 7.38
CA PRO A 147 5.11 -1.17 7.04
C PRO A 147 5.43 -0.59 5.66
N MET A 148 6.52 0.16 5.53
CA MET A 148 6.90 0.79 4.25
C MET A 148 7.02 -0.22 3.13
N GLU A 149 6.49 0.13 1.96
CA GLU A 149 6.42 -0.76 0.80
C GLU A 149 5.72 -2.09 1.12
N GLY A 150 4.73 -2.05 2.02
CA GLY A 150 4.04 -3.23 2.52
C GLY A 150 5.02 -4.34 2.90
N SER A 151 6.14 -4.02 3.53
CA SER A 151 7.25 -4.95 3.75
C SER A 151 7.44 -5.26 5.23
N ILE A 152 7.32 -6.53 5.60
CA ILE A 152 7.41 -7.01 6.97
C ILE A 152 8.39 -8.18 7.07
N ASP A 153 9.23 -8.15 8.11
CA ASP A 153 10.26 -9.14 8.41
C ASP A 153 10.01 -9.71 9.81
N ALA A 154 9.86 -11.03 9.92
CA ALA A 154 9.63 -11.72 11.18
C ALA A 154 10.78 -11.51 12.19
N HIS A 155 11.99 -11.24 11.70
CA HIS A 155 13.15 -10.95 12.54
C HIS A 155 13.17 -9.51 13.10
N LYS A 156 12.27 -8.63 12.62
CA LYS A 156 12.22 -7.21 13.01
C LYS A 156 10.90 -6.80 13.67
N LEU A 157 10.13 -7.78 14.18
CA LEU A 157 8.87 -7.52 14.87
C LEU A 157 9.07 -6.80 16.22
N ALA A 158 10.26 -6.91 16.81
CA ALA A 158 10.58 -6.22 18.04
C ALA A 158 10.56 -4.69 17.87
N GLY A 159 10.99 -4.16 16.72
CA GLY A 159 10.93 -2.72 16.43
C GLY A 159 9.52 -2.13 16.49
N PHE A 160 8.52 -2.82 15.92
CA PHE A 160 7.12 -2.37 16.03
C PHE A 160 6.63 -2.33 17.48
N LYS A 161 6.95 -3.36 18.27
CA LYS A 161 6.58 -3.43 19.70
C LYS A 161 7.28 -2.36 20.53
N LEU A 162 8.55 -2.09 20.26
CA LEU A 162 9.32 -1.02 20.91
C LEU A 162 8.72 0.36 20.65
N ALA A 163 8.16 0.59 19.45
CA ALA A 163 7.41 1.81 19.13
C ALA A 163 6.02 1.88 19.82
N GLY A 164 5.57 0.78 20.43
CA GLY A 164 4.26 0.65 21.06
C GLY A 164 3.13 0.34 20.08
N MET A 165 3.43 -0.28 18.93
CA MET A 165 2.41 -0.71 17.98
C MET A 165 1.71 -1.98 18.49
N GLU A 166 0.38 -1.97 18.45
CA GLU A 166 -0.48 -3.11 18.78
C GLU A 166 -0.90 -3.89 17.53
N TYR A 167 -0.88 -3.26 16.35
CA TYR A 167 -1.12 -3.93 15.09
C TYR A 167 -0.25 -3.41 13.96
N VAL A 168 -0.13 -4.23 12.92
CA VAL A 168 0.37 -3.82 11.60
C VAL A 168 -0.64 -4.14 10.52
N ILE A 169 -0.71 -3.32 9.48
CA ILE A 169 -1.41 -3.69 8.25
C ILE A 169 -0.52 -4.69 7.50
N PHE A 170 -1.02 -5.91 7.34
CA PHE A 170 -0.27 -7.01 6.75
C PHE A 170 -0.48 -7.05 5.23
N PRO A 171 0.59 -7.12 4.43
CA PRO A 171 0.56 -6.68 3.03
C PRO A 171 -0.09 -7.64 2.03
N ASN A 172 0.06 -8.96 2.19
CA ASN A 172 -0.44 -9.93 1.21
C ASN A 172 -0.53 -11.35 1.79
N PHE A 173 -1.55 -12.10 1.35
CA PHE A 173 -1.70 -13.54 1.49
C PHE A 173 -1.58 -14.25 0.15
N SER A 174 -0.35 -14.40 -0.34
CA SER A 174 -0.10 -15.26 -1.49
C SER A 174 0.95 -16.29 -1.12
N ARG A 175 0.54 -17.57 -1.09
CA ARG A 175 1.51 -18.70 -0.98
C ARG A 175 2.44 -18.79 -2.18
N ALA A 176 2.06 -18.18 -3.31
CA ALA A 176 2.93 -18.07 -4.47
C ALA A 176 4.07 -17.06 -4.24
N LYS A 177 3.93 -16.12 -3.30
CA LYS A 177 4.88 -15.03 -3.05
C LYS A 177 5.51 -15.03 -1.64
N GLY A 178 4.94 -15.77 -0.70
CA GLY A 178 5.39 -15.74 0.69
C GLY A 178 5.56 -17.14 1.29
N HIS A 179 6.49 -17.24 2.23
CA HIS A 179 6.63 -18.41 3.09
C HIS A 179 5.92 -18.13 4.42
N TYR A 180 4.78 -18.80 4.62
CA TYR A 180 4.03 -18.70 5.87
C TYR A 180 3.18 -19.93 6.18
N GLU A 181 2.94 -20.10 7.47
CA GLU A 181 2.13 -21.15 8.07
C GLU A 181 1.26 -20.54 9.17
N PHE A 182 0.10 -21.15 9.39
CA PHE A 182 -0.80 -20.75 10.46
C PHE A 182 -0.94 -21.87 11.48
N ASP A 183 -0.81 -21.51 12.74
CA ASP A 183 -1.08 -22.35 13.89
C ASP A 183 -2.41 -21.90 14.54
N GLY A 184 -3.17 -22.84 15.10
CA GLY A 184 -4.40 -22.53 15.84
C GLY A 184 -5.59 -22.06 14.99
N VAL A 185 -5.64 -22.39 13.70
CA VAL A 185 -6.79 -22.10 12.84
C VAL A 185 -8.00 -22.91 13.30
N VAL A 186 -9.02 -22.23 13.82
CA VAL A 186 -10.30 -22.84 14.18
C VAL A 186 -11.12 -23.08 12.91
N ALA A 187 -11.87 -24.18 12.87
CA ALA A 187 -12.74 -24.48 11.73
C ALA A 187 -13.72 -23.32 11.47
N GLY A 188 -13.77 -22.85 10.21
CA GLY A 188 -14.60 -21.72 9.81
C GLY A 188 -13.94 -20.34 9.94
N THR A 189 -12.72 -20.24 10.48
CA THR A 189 -11.94 -19.01 10.44
C THR A 189 -11.18 -18.90 9.11
N ASP A 190 -11.33 -17.77 8.43
CA ASP A 190 -10.52 -17.42 7.27
C ASP A 190 -9.56 -16.27 7.63
N PRO A 191 -8.26 -16.55 7.82
CA PRO A 191 -7.27 -15.52 8.08
C PRO A 191 -7.17 -14.45 6.98
N ALA A 192 -7.62 -14.73 5.74
CA ALA A 192 -7.67 -13.73 4.67
C ALA A 192 -8.69 -12.62 4.93
N HIS A 193 -9.71 -12.91 5.75
CA HIS A 193 -10.82 -12.02 6.07
C HIS A 193 -10.91 -11.70 7.58
N GLY A 194 -9.80 -11.83 8.32
CA GLY A 194 -9.80 -11.59 9.76
C GLY A 194 -8.41 -11.30 10.31
N ALA A 195 -8.35 -10.64 11.45
CA ALA A 195 -7.09 -10.42 12.15
C ALA A 195 -6.47 -11.74 12.64
N PHE A 196 -5.15 -11.72 12.77
CA PHE A 196 -4.35 -12.82 13.31
C PHE A 196 -3.17 -12.25 14.10
N THR A 197 -2.47 -13.10 14.85
CA THR A 197 -1.25 -12.71 15.56
C THR A 197 -0.03 -13.07 14.75
N ILE A 198 1.00 -12.22 14.78
CA ILE A 198 2.31 -12.48 14.17
C ILE A 198 3.43 -12.57 15.20
N ASP A 199 3.17 -12.10 16.42
CA ASP A 199 4.02 -12.25 17.58
C ASP A 199 3.17 -12.05 18.85
N ALA A 200 3.74 -12.31 20.02
CA ALA A 200 3.10 -12.04 21.30
C ALA A 200 2.73 -10.55 21.42
N GLY A 201 1.42 -10.27 21.42
CA GLY A 201 0.88 -8.92 21.58
C GLY A 201 0.87 -8.05 20.31
N LEU A 202 1.22 -8.60 19.15
CA LEU A 202 1.18 -7.88 17.87
C LEU A 202 0.17 -8.52 16.91
N LEU A 203 -0.87 -7.76 16.58
CA LEU A 203 -1.90 -8.13 15.62
C LEU A 203 -1.46 -7.79 14.20
N ALA A 204 -2.02 -8.52 13.25
CA ALA A 204 -1.90 -8.26 11.83
C ALA A 204 -3.30 -8.15 11.23
N LEU A 205 -3.56 -7.03 10.56
CA LEU A 205 -4.78 -6.76 9.82
C LEU A 205 -4.51 -6.98 8.33
N PRO A 206 -5.08 -8.01 7.69
CA PRO A 206 -4.71 -8.33 6.33
C PRO A 206 -5.30 -7.37 5.32
N ARG A 207 -4.43 -6.82 4.48
CA ARG A 207 -4.83 -6.18 3.23
C ARG A 207 -5.58 -7.19 2.37
N HIS A 208 -6.75 -6.79 1.90
CA HIS A 208 -7.47 -7.51 0.88
C HIS A 208 -6.91 -7.09 -0.49
N PHE A 209 -6.08 -7.95 -1.07
CA PHE A 209 -5.27 -7.61 -2.25
C PHE A 209 -6.12 -7.19 -3.48
N PRO A 210 -7.18 -7.92 -3.90
CA PRO A 210 -7.97 -7.53 -5.08
C PRO A 210 -8.54 -6.11 -5.00
N ILE A 211 -9.28 -5.77 -3.95
CA ILE A 211 -9.85 -4.42 -3.79
C ILE A 211 -8.77 -3.34 -3.70
N SER A 212 -7.61 -3.66 -3.13
CA SER A 212 -6.53 -2.70 -2.97
C SER A 212 -5.74 -2.46 -4.26
N GLN A 213 -5.58 -3.51 -5.08
CA GLN A 213 -4.69 -3.48 -6.23
C GLN A 213 -5.42 -3.25 -7.54
N ASP A 214 -6.57 -3.90 -7.72
CA ASP A 214 -7.21 -3.98 -9.03
C ASP A 214 -7.82 -2.65 -9.48
N ILE A 215 -7.86 -1.63 -8.61
CA ILE A 215 -8.20 -0.24 -8.98
C ILE A 215 -7.27 0.30 -10.09
N TRP A 216 -6.03 -0.19 -10.16
CA TRP A 216 -5.09 0.16 -11.23
C TRP A 216 -5.52 -0.33 -12.62
N ARG A 217 -6.23 -1.46 -12.72
CA ARG A 217 -6.63 -2.05 -14.02
C ARG A 217 -7.52 -1.11 -14.82
N PRO A 218 -8.66 -0.62 -14.29
CA PRO A 218 -9.51 0.29 -15.04
C PRO A 218 -8.81 1.63 -15.32
N ILE A 219 -7.98 2.14 -14.40
CA ILE A 219 -7.20 3.37 -14.64
C ILE A 219 -6.23 3.19 -15.81
N THR A 220 -5.52 2.05 -15.86
CA THR A 220 -4.58 1.72 -16.93
C THR A 220 -5.25 1.65 -18.29
N LYS A 221 -6.45 1.08 -18.34
CA LYS A 221 -7.24 0.98 -19.58
C LYS A 221 -7.93 2.29 -19.95
N TRP A 222 -8.28 3.14 -18.99
CA TRP A 222 -8.95 4.41 -19.23
C TRP A 222 -7.97 5.53 -19.65
N LYS A 223 -6.78 5.59 -19.04
CA LYS A 223 -5.76 6.63 -19.29
C LYS A 223 -4.41 6.06 -19.80
N PRO A 224 -4.40 5.19 -20.83
CA PRO A 224 -3.19 4.48 -21.25
C PRO A 224 -2.05 5.43 -21.67
N GLU A 225 -2.37 6.55 -22.34
CA GLU A 225 -1.36 7.51 -22.81
C GLU A 225 -0.61 8.21 -21.67
N ARG A 226 -1.29 8.48 -20.54
CA ARG A 226 -0.66 9.12 -19.38
C ARG A 226 0.21 8.15 -18.56
N LEU A 227 -0.04 6.84 -18.68
CA LEU A 227 0.70 5.81 -17.97
C LEU A 227 1.85 5.21 -18.79
N ALA A 228 1.86 5.41 -20.11
CA ALA A 228 2.95 4.97 -20.97
C ALA A 228 4.34 5.46 -20.52
N PRO A 229 4.54 6.73 -20.09
CA PRO A 229 5.83 7.20 -19.56
C PRO A 229 6.26 6.49 -18.27
N GLN A 230 5.32 5.89 -17.53
CA GLN A 230 5.58 5.15 -16.30
C GLN A 230 5.86 3.66 -16.55
N GLY A 231 5.84 3.23 -17.82
CA GLY A 231 6.15 1.87 -18.25
C GLY A 231 4.93 1.03 -18.65
N TYR A 232 3.71 1.48 -18.38
CA TYR A 232 2.47 0.75 -18.69
C TYR A 232 2.03 0.99 -20.15
N MET A 233 2.81 0.47 -21.10
CA MET A 233 2.59 0.66 -22.53
C MET A 233 1.64 -0.41 -23.12
N LEU A 234 0.34 -0.28 -22.84
CA LEU A 234 -0.70 -1.15 -23.40
C LEU A 234 -0.64 -1.21 -24.93
N GLY A 235 -0.85 -2.40 -25.49
CA GLY A 235 -0.78 -2.68 -26.93
C GLY A 235 0.63 -2.86 -27.50
N LYS A 236 1.66 -2.35 -26.81
CA LYS A 236 3.06 -2.61 -27.16
C LYS A 236 3.65 -3.78 -26.38
N TYR A 237 3.32 -3.86 -25.10
CA TYR A 237 3.71 -4.96 -24.21
C TYR A 237 2.49 -5.48 -23.46
N HIS A 238 2.56 -6.73 -22.99
CA HIS A 238 1.61 -7.19 -21.98
C HIS A 238 1.91 -6.46 -20.67
N VAL A 239 0.89 -5.81 -20.11
CA VAL A 239 0.95 -5.00 -18.91
C VAL A 239 0.13 -5.65 -17.79
N LEU A 240 -1.07 -6.13 -18.11
CA LEU A 240 -1.98 -6.74 -17.13
C LEU A 240 -1.83 -8.26 -17.10
N GLU A 241 -2.06 -8.87 -15.93
CA GLU A 241 -1.88 -10.32 -15.73
C GLU A 241 -2.70 -11.16 -16.73
N GLU A 242 -3.88 -10.67 -17.16
CA GLU A 242 -4.74 -11.42 -18.08
C GLU A 242 -4.13 -11.49 -19.49
N GLU A 243 -3.34 -10.49 -19.89
CA GLU A 243 -2.65 -10.50 -21.18
C GLU A 243 -1.58 -11.60 -21.22
N TYR A 244 -0.85 -11.78 -20.12
CA TYR A 244 0.10 -12.86 -19.95
C TYR A 244 -0.57 -14.24 -19.96
N ARG A 245 -1.65 -14.40 -19.20
CA ARG A 245 -2.38 -15.67 -19.10
C ARG A 245 -3.10 -16.05 -20.38
N ALA A 246 -3.76 -15.10 -21.04
CA ALA A 246 -4.57 -15.35 -22.22
C ALA A 246 -3.78 -15.26 -23.54
N GLY A 247 -2.55 -14.73 -23.49
CA GLY A 247 -1.72 -14.53 -24.68
C GLY A 247 -2.31 -13.54 -25.69
N ARG A 248 -3.19 -12.65 -25.25
CA ARG A 248 -3.87 -11.66 -26.10
C ARG A 248 -4.00 -10.31 -25.37
N PRO A 249 -3.94 -9.19 -26.09
CA PRO A 249 -4.13 -7.88 -25.48
C PRO A 249 -5.51 -7.73 -24.85
N VAL A 250 -5.58 -6.94 -23.77
CA VAL A 250 -6.87 -6.48 -23.22
C VAL A 250 -7.48 -5.40 -24.12
N ARG A 251 -8.78 -5.14 -23.95
CA ARG A 251 -9.45 -4.01 -24.61
C ARG A 251 -9.05 -2.69 -23.94
N PHE A 252 -8.58 -1.73 -24.72
CA PHE A 252 -8.35 -0.34 -24.33
C PHE A 252 -8.39 0.58 -25.58
N PRO A 253 -8.63 1.90 -25.44
CA PRO A 253 -9.06 2.56 -24.21
C PRO A 253 -10.49 2.15 -23.81
N ILE A 254 -10.80 2.25 -22.51
CA ILE A 254 -12.18 2.13 -21.99
C ILE A 254 -12.70 3.51 -21.54
N THR A 255 -14.02 3.65 -21.39
CA THR A 255 -14.60 4.85 -20.78
C THR A 255 -14.47 4.83 -19.25
N ARG A 256 -14.75 5.97 -18.63
CA ARG A 256 -14.78 6.08 -17.16
C ARG A 256 -15.84 5.15 -16.56
N GLU A 257 -17.02 5.11 -17.17
CA GLU A 257 -18.17 4.31 -16.73
C GLU A 257 -17.83 2.81 -16.81
N GLU A 258 -17.18 2.39 -17.89
CA GLU A 258 -16.66 1.03 -18.00
C GLU A 258 -15.62 0.73 -16.91
N GLY A 259 -14.76 1.69 -16.57
CA GLY A 259 -13.81 1.55 -15.47
C GLY A 259 -14.47 1.43 -14.08
N VAL A 260 -15.55 2.19 -13.84
CA VAL A 260 -16.36 2.07 -12.61
C VAL A 260 -17.01 0.70 -12.53
N GLU A 261 -17.63 0.21 -13.60
CA GLU A 261 -18.25 -1.13 -13.61
C GLU A 261 -17.22 -2.25 -13.40
N GLU A 262 -16.04 -2.15 -14.03
CA GLU A 262 -14.95 -3.11 -13.81
C GLU A 262 -14.50 -3.15 -12.33
N TYR A 263 -14.37 -1.99 -11.67
CA TYR A 263 -14.00 -1.97 -10.26
C TYR A 263 -15.15 -2.39 -9.33
N LYS A 264 -16.41 -2.09 -9.68
CA LYS A 264 -17.58 -2.63 -8.97
C LYS A 264 -17.60 -4.15 -8.99
N ASP A 265 -17.21 -4.79 -10.09
CA ASP A 265 -17.13 -6.25 -10.17
C ASP A 265 -16.12 -6.83 -9.16
N VAL A 266 -14.96 -6.18 -9.01
CA VAL A 266 -13.94 -6.54 -8.00
C VAL A 266 -14.51 -6.44 -6.58
N LEU A 267 -15.09 -5.29 -6.25
CA LEU A 267 -15.69 -5.05 -4.93
C LEU A 267 -16.87 -6.01 -4.65
N ARG A 268 -17.70 -6.29 -5.67
CA ARG A 268 -18.83 -7.21 -5.57
C ARG A 268 -18.37 -8.65 -5.29
N ALA A 269 -17.30 -9.09 -5.94
CA ALA A 269 -16.70 -10.39 -5.66
C ALA A 269 -16.20 -10.46 -4.21
N ALA A 270 -15.42 -9.45 -3.77
CA ALA A 270 -14.91 -9.39 -2.40
C ALA A 270 -16.03 -9.42 -1.34
N LEU A 271 -17.14 -8.69 -1.55
CA LEU A 271 -18.28 -8.70 -0.64
C LEU A 271 -19.04 -10.03 -0.60
N ARG A 272 -19.05 -10.79 -1.70
CA ARG A 272 -19.67 -12.13 -1.76
C ARG A 272 -18.82 -13.18 -1.07
N ASP A 273 -17.50 -13.07 -1.20
CA ASP A 273 -16.54 -14.02 -0.64
C ASP A 273 -16.29 -13.79 0.85
N ALA A 274 -16.50 -12.56 1.34
CA ALA A 274 -16.34 -12.22 2.74
C ALA A 274 -17.35 -12.96 3.65
N PRO A 275 -16.86 -13.66 4.71
CA PRO A 275 -17.73 -14.28 5.71
C PRO A 275 -18.45 -13.23 6.56
N ASP A 276 -19.50 -13.64 7.28
CA ASP A 276 -20.19 -12.77 8.22
C ASP A 276 -19.24 -12.31 9.34
N GLY A 277 -19.17 -10.99 9.55
CA GLY A 277 -18.19 -10.33 10.41
C GLY A 277 -16.78 -10.22 9.83
N GLY A 278 -16.55 -10.64 8.58
CA GLY A 278 -15.25 -10.58 7.91
C GLY A 278 -14.73 -9.16 7.73
N LEU A 279 -13.41 -9.05 7.55
CA LEU A 279 -12.69 -7.81 7.30
C LEU A 279 -12.26 -7.73 5.84
N LEU A 280 -12.56 -6.59 5.20
CA LEU A 280 -11.95 -6.15 3.96
C LEU A 280 -11.14 -4.89 4.24
N LEU A 281 -9.81 -5.00 4.28
CA LEU A 281 -8.93 -3.85 4.44
C LEU A 281 -8.40 -3.41 3.07
N TYR A 282 -8.80 -2.22 2.64
CA TYR A 282 -8.24 -1.55 1.49
C TYR A 282 -6.99 -0.76 1.92
N ILE A 283 -5.86 -0.94 1.24
CA ILE A 283 -4.73 -0.01 1.33
C ILE A 283 -3.98 0.11 0.01
N GLN A 284 -3.75 1.35 -0.42
CA GLN A 284 -3.07 1.69 -1.67
C GLN A 284 -2.46 3.10 -1.56
N ASP A 285 -1.47 3.38 -2.41
CA ASP A 285 -0.91 4.72 -2.59
C ASP A 285 -2.03 5.73 -2.90
N LEU A 286 -2.06 6.81 -2.14
CA LEU A 286 -3.04 7.89 -2.30
C LEU A 286 -2.78 8.65 -3.59
N GLU A 287 -1.52 8.98 -3.87
CA GLU A 287 -1.11 9.69 -5.07
C GLU A 287 -1.17 8.82 -6.33
N LEU A 288 -1.05 7.50 -6.16
CA LEU A 288 -1.13 6.49 -7.22
C LEU A 288 -0.36 6.87 -8.50
N MET A 289 0.90 7.29 -8.34
CA MET A 289 1.74 7.81 -9.42
C MET A 289 1.08 8.95 -10.22
N ASP A 290 0.45 9.91 -9.54
CA ASP A 290 -0.27 11.06 -10.10
C ASP A 290 -1.66 10.72 -10.71
N PHE A 291 -2.25 9.58 -10.34
CA PHE A 291 -3.62 9.14 -10.69
C PHE A 291 -4.54 8.98 -9.48
N GLY A 292 -4.12 9.46 -8.32
CA GLY A 292 -4.92 9.39 -7.10
C GLY A 292 -6.34 9.91 -7.28
N GLU A 293 -6.53 11.03 -7.99
CA GLU A 293 -7.84 11.64 -8.17
C GLU A 293 -8.78 10.74 -8.99
N GLU A 294 -8.28 10.17 -10.09
CA GLU A 294 -9.02 9.17 -10.86
C GLU A 294 -9.34 7.93 -10.04
N ALA A 295 -8.41 7.50 -9.18
CA ALA A 295 -8.61 6.35 -8.30
C ALA A 295 -9.72 6.63 -7.28
N LEU A 296 -9.67 7.74 -6.55
CA LEU A 296 -10.70 8.11 -5.57
C LEU A 296 -12.08 8.33 -6.22
N ASP A 297 -12.09 8.82 -7.46
CA ASP A 297 -13.29 9.01 -8.26
C ASP A 297 -13.98 7.67 -8.58
N ILE A 298 -13.26 6.76 -9.27
CA ILE A 298 -13.76 5.40 -9.57
C ILE A 298 -14.13 4.66 -8.29
N PHE A 299 -13.25 4.72 -7.29
CA PHE A 299 -13.39 4.03 -6.02
C PHE A 299 -14.67 4.44 -5.28
N GLY A 300 -14.91 5.74 -5.12
CA GLY A 300 -16.05 6.19 -4.35
C GLY A 300 -17.38 6.08 -5.10
N GLU A 301 -17.39 6.15 -6.44
CA GLU A 301 -18.59 5.83 -7.21
C GLU A 301 -18.94 4.35 -7.10
N ALA A 302 -17.94 3.47 -7.22
CA ALA A 302 -18.14 2.02 -7.10
C ALA A 302 -18.69 1.61 -5.74
N TRP A 303 -18.11 2.13 -4.64
CA TRP A 303 -18.62 1.86 -3.29
C TRP A 303 -20.02 2.42 -3.05
N SER A 304 -20.31 3.64 -3.52
CA SER A 304 -21.65 4.24 -3.39
C SER A 304 -22.70 3.39 -4.10
N ALA A 305 -22.40 2.95 -5.33
CA ALA A 305 -23.29 2.08 -6.10
C ALA A 305 -23.52 0.74 -5.40
N LEU A 306 -22.45 0.07 -4.94
CA LEU A 306 -22.57 -1.24 -4.29
C LEU A 306 -23.29 -1.21 -2.95
N ARG A 307 -23.15 -0.13 -2.18
CA ARG A 307 -23.96 0.06 -0.97
C ARG A 307 -25.44 0.17 -1.29
N ALA A 308 -25.79 0.86 -2.37
CA ALA A 308 -27.17 0.97 -2.84
C ALA A 308 -27.72 -0.37 -3.38
N GLU A 309 -26.87 -1.22 -3.97
CA GLU A 309 -27.25 -2.57 -4.43
C GLU A 309 -27.62 -3.51 -3.26
N GLY A 310 -27.20 -3.24 -2.02
CA GLY A 310 -27.61 -3.99 -0.84
C GLY A 310 -27.16 -5.46 -0.85
N ILE A 311 -25.97 -5.75 -1.36
CA ILE A 311 -25.44 -7.11 -1.48
C ILE A 311 -24.94 -7.66 -0.12
N ALA A 312 -24.38 -6.77 0.71
CA ALA A 312 -23.93 -7.06 2.07
C ALA A 312 -24.19 -5.84 2.98
N ASN A 313 -24.26 -6.07 4.29
CA ASN A 313 -24.31 -4.99 5.28
C ASN A 313 -22.88 -4.47 5.54
N VAL A 314 -22.45 -3.53 4.69
CA VAL A 314 -21.12 -2.92 4.72
C VAL A 314 -21.03 -1.93 5.88
N ARG A 315 -20.09 -2.19 6.80
CA ARG A 315 -19.75 -1.32 7.93
C ARG A 315 -18.36 -0.73 7.69
N PHE A 316 -18.30 0.56 7.34
CA PHE A 316 -17.02 1.26 7.37
C PHE A 316 -16.62 1.54 8.81
N VAL A 317 -15.42 1.09 9.18
CA VAL A 317 -14.95 1.13 10.57
C VAL A 317 -13.50 1.60 10.62
N THR A 318 -13.08 2.14 11.76
CA THR A 318 -11.67 2.36 12.05
C THR A 318 -11.00 1.05 12.53
N PRO A 319 -9.65 0.96 12.48
CA PRO A 319 -8.92 -0.10 13.16
C PRO A 319 -9.27 -0.20 14.65
N ASP A 320 -9.51 0.93 15.31
CA ASP A 320 -9.92 0.94 16.71
C ASP A 320 -11.22 0.17 16.93
N ASP A 321 -12.27 0.52 16.18
CA ASP A 321 -13.60 -0.09 16.31
C ASP A 321 -13.56 -1.59 16.00
N TYR A 322 -12.79 -1.96 14.97
CA TYR A 322 -12.62 -3.37 14.60
C TYR A 322 -11.89 -4.17 15.68
N ILE A 323 -10.80 -3.63 16.24
CA ILE A 323 -10.01 -4.31 17.28
C ILE A 323 -10.79 -4.42 18.60
N ASP A 324 -11.55 -3.39 18.97
CA ASP A 324 -12.45 -3.45 20.13
C ASP A 324 -13.51 -4.54 19.97
N ASP A 325 -14.20 -4.57 18.82
CA ASP A 325 -15.19 -5.62 18.51
C ASP A 325 -14.54 -7.01 18.54
N LEU A 326 -13.32 -7.15 18.01
CA LEU A 326 -12.56 -8.39 18.01
C LEU A 326 -12.23 -8.87 19.44
N ARG A 327 -11.73 -7.96 20.29
CA ARG A 327 -11.39 -8.24 21.68
C ARG A 327 -12.64 -8.58 22.50
N ALA A 328 -13.74 -7.88 22.28
CA ALA A 328 -15.02 -8.13 22.95
C ALA A 328 -15.59 -9.53 22.64
N ARG A 329 -15.36 -10.05 21.43
CA ARG A 329 -15.76 -11.42 21.04
C ARG A 329 -14.95 -12.51 21.75
N GLY A 330 -13.74 -12.21 22.22
CA GLY A 330 -12.87 -13.16 22.91
C GLY A 330 -12.51 -14.42 22.10
N THR A 331 -12.65 -14.38 20.78
CA THR A 331 -12.36 -15.53 19.91
C THR A 331 -10.85 -15.68 19.79
N PRO A 332 -10.28 -16.88 20.02
CA PRO A 332 -8.86 -17.12 19.81
C PRO A 332 -8.46 -16.79 18.37
N LEU A 333 -7.40 -16.00 18.22
CA LEU A 333 -6.87 -15.63 16.90
C LEU A 333 -5.84 -16.66 16.44
N PRO A 334 -5.81 -17.01 15.15
CA PRO A 334 -4.74 -17.83 14.61
C PRO A 334 -3.40 -17.09 14.73
N HIS A 335 -2.31 -17.86 14.79
CA HIS A 335 -0.95 -17.34 14.82
C HIS A 335 -0.24 -17.64 13.51
N MET A 336 0.33 -16.62 12.87
CA MET A 336 1.07 -16.77 11.62
C MET A 336 2.56 -16.79 11.90
N ARG A 337 3.21 -17.88 11.49
CA ARG A 337 4.67 -17.93 11.33
C ARG A 337 5.00 -17.57 9.89
N PHE A 338 5.91 -16.64 9.69
CA PHE A 338 6.36 -16.21 8.37
C PHE A 338 7.84 -15.84 8.41
N HIS A 339 8.44 -15.63 7.24
CA HIS A 339 9.81 -15.12 7.13
C HIS A 339 9.81 -13.64 6.75
N GLN A 340 9.57 -13.34 5.48
CA GLN A 340 9.46 -11.99 4.95
C GLN A 340 8.27 -11.94 3.99
N VAL A 341 7.55 -10.82 3.99
CA VAL A 341 6.47 -10.56 3.03
C VAL A 341 6.58 -9.13 2.55
N SER A 342 6.47 -8.91 1.24
CA SER A 342 6.40 -7.58 0.62
C SER A 342 5.18 -7.48 -0.28
N TRP A 343 4.58 -6.29 -0.39
CA TRP A 343 3.56 -6.05 -1.38
C TRP A 343 4.13 -6.00 -2.81
N ALA A 344 5.44 -5.75 -2.99
CA ALA A 344 6.07 -5.48 -4.28
C ALA A 344 6.68 -6.74 -4.95
N PRO A 345 6.70 -6.83 -6.30
CA PRO A 345 5.97 -5.96 -7.20
C PRO A 345 4.47 -6.28 -7.11
N GLU A 346 3.59 -5.34 -7.48
CA GLU A 346 2.14 -5.59 -7.51
C GLU A 346 1.64 -5.72 -8.95
N ILE A 347 1.85 -4.67 -9.76
CA ILE A 347 1.46 -4.59 -11.17
C ILE A 347 2.55 -4.00 -12.07
N ARG A 348 3.61 -3.45 -11.46
CA ARG A 348 4.59 -2.66 -12.19
C ARG A 348 5.47 -3.60 -12.99
N LEU A 349 5.54 -3.35 -14.30
CA LEU A 349 6.61 -3.86 -15.13
C LEU A 349 7.93 -3.33 -14.56
N VAL A 350 8.70 -4.19 -13.92
CA VAL A 350 10.06 -3.82 -13.54
C VAL A 350 10.89 -3.89 -14.80
N LEU A 351 11.16 -2.72 -15.37
CA LEU A 351 12.05 -2.57 -16.52
C LEU A 351 13.48 -2.76 -16.05
N ARG A 352 14.16 -3.74 -16.64
CA ARG A 352 15.59 -3.97 -16.46
C ARG A 352 16.30 -3.93 -17.81
N SER A 353 17.62 -3.82 -17.74
CA SER A 353 18.49 -3.94 -18.91
C SER A 353 18.32 -5.27 -19.66
N ASP A 354 17.88 -6.33 -18.99
CA ASP A 354 17.66 -7.68 -19.53
C ASP A 354 16.21 -7.99 -19.93
N GLY A 355 15.24 -7.11 -19.64
CA GLY A 355 13.86 -7.29 -20.06
C GLY A 355 12.81 -6.74 -19.10
N HIS A 356 11.55 -7.14 -19.33
CA HIS A 356 10.40 -6.79 -18.52
C HIS A 356 10.03 -7.97 -17.61
N TYR A 357 9.83 -7.74 -16.31
CA TYR A 357 9.20 -8.75 -15.46
C TYR A 357 7.68 -8.63 -15.48
N PRO A 358 6.93 -9.75 -15.66
CA PRO A 358 5.48 -9.76 -15.57
C PRO A 358 4.98 -9.25 -14.20
N PRO A 359 3.74 -8.72 -14.13
CA PRO A 359 3.10 -8.41 -12.85
C PRO A 359 2.85 -9.68 -12.04
N LEU A 360 2.45 -9.52 -10.77
CA LEU A 360 2.01 -10.67 -9.97
C LEU A 360 0.92 -11.45 -10.71
N ASN A 361 0.81 -12.73 -10.40
CA ASN A 361 -0.24 -13.60 -10.91
C ASN A 361 -0.21 -13.81 -12.43
N ALA A 362 0.76 -13.27 -13.17
CA ALA A 362 0.90 -13.47 -14.62
C ALA A 362 1.11 -14.95 -15.02
N GLY A 363 1.54 -15.78 -14.07
CA GLY A 363 1.93 -17.17 -14.30
C GLY A 363 3.26 -17.30 -15.03
N ALA A 364 3.59 -18.52 -15.46
CA ALA A 364 4.84 -18.77 -16.17
C ALA A 364 4.88 -18.03 -17.52
N PHE A 365 5.84 -17.12 -17.68
CA PHE A 365 6.10 -16.41 -18.93
C PHE A 365 7.47 -16.82 -19.47
N ARG A 366 7.50 -17.32 -20.72
CA ARG A 366 8.72 -17.84 -21.35
C ARG A 366 9.47 -18.88 -20.50
N GLY A 367 8.72 -19.70 -19.77
CA GLY A 367 9.25 -20.78 -18.94
C GLY A 367 9.70 -20.38 -17.53
N VAL A 368 9.45 -19.13 -17.12
CA VAL A 368 9.78 -18.64 -15.77
C VAL A 368 8.53 -18.11 -15.07
N ASP A 369 8.24 -18.61 -13.87
CA ASP A 369 7.23 -18.08 -12.97
C ASP A 369 7.89 -17.14 -11.95
N ALA A 370 7.78 -15.83 -12.18
CA ALA A 370 8.46 -14.83 -11.35
C ALA A 370 7.98 -14.83 -9.89
N ASP A 371 6.72 -15.17 -9.63
CA ASP A 371 6.17 -15.22 -8.28
C ASP A 371 6.88 -16.32 -7.49
N ALA A 372 6.89 -17.54 -8.04
CA ALA A 372 7.47 -18.70 -7.38
C ALA A 372 9.01 -18.69 -7.35
N GLU A 373 9.66 -18.26 -8.43
CA GLU A 373 11.11 -18.40 -8.62
C GLU A 373 11.91 -17.19 -8.10
N ILE A 374 11.31 -15.99 -8.10
CA ILE A 374 11.99 -14.74 -7.72
C ILE A 374 11.38 -14.17 -6.44
N PHE A 375 10.12 -13.75 -6.48
CA PHE A 375 9.53 -12.95 -5.41
C PHE A 375 9.32 -13.74 -4.13
N ARG A 376 8.96 -15.02 -4.24
CA ARG A 376 8.84 -15.91 -3.08
C ARG A 376 10.17 -16.18 -2.40
N ARG A 377 11.22 -16.38 -3.20
CA ARG A 377 12.56 -16.66 -2.70
C ARG A 377 13.19 -15.42 -2.09
N TRP A 378 12.94 -14.26 -2.69
CA TRP A 378 13.54 -12.99 -2.32
C TRP A 378 12.47 -11.90 -2.19
N PRO A 379 11.65 -11.89 -1.12
CA PRO A 379 10.54 -10.94 -0.98
C PRO A 379 10.98 -9.47 -1.00
N PHE A 380 12.21 -9.17 -0.58
CA PHE A 380 12.79 -7.82 -0.55
C PHE A 380 13.78 -7.54 -1.69
N ILE A 381 13.74 -8.29 -2.79
CA ILE A 381 14.75 -8.21 -3.86
C ILE A 381 14.98 -6.80 -4.42
N PHE A 382 13.95 -5.95 -4.43
CA PHE A 382 14.04 -4.56 -4.92
C PHE A 382 14.55 -3.57 -3.88
N TRP A 383 14.61 -3.98 -2.61
CA TRP A 383 14.82 -3.10 -1.47
C TRP A 383 16.11 -3.39 -0.72
N GLU A 384 16.79 -4.48 -1.04
CA GLU A 384 18.10 -4.84 -0.51
C GLU A 384 19.19 -4.34 -1.47
N PRO A 385 19.87 -3.20 -1.18
CA PRO A 385 20.73 -2.50 -2.14
C PRO A 385 21.95 -3.29 -2.63
N GLY A 386 22.21 -4.47 -2.10
CA GLY A 386 23.41 -5.25 -2.39
C GLY A 386 23.18 -6.72 -2.75
N ARG A 387 21.96 -7.25 -2.64
CA ARG A 387 21.73 -8.69 -2.83
C ARG A 387 21.77 -9.11 -4.28
N PHE A 388 21.15 -8.33 -5.17
CA PHE A 388 21.21 -8.62 -6.61
C PHE A 388 22.65 -8.56 -7.13
N ILE A 389 23.40 -7.53 -6.75
CA ILE A 389 24.81 -7.39 -7.14
C ILE A 389 25.66 -8.52 -6.54
N SER A 390 25.51 -8.81 -5.25
CA SER A 390 26.32 -9.84 -4.57
C SER A 390 26.00 -11.25 -5.03
N ASP A 391 24.73 -11.59 -5.25
CA ASP A 391 24.32 -12.92 -5.70
C ASP A 391 24.62 -13.12 -7.18
N THR A 392 24.49 -12.08 -8.02
CA THR A 392 25.00 -12.12 -9.39
C THR A 392 26.52 -12.27 -9.41
N PHE A 393 27.27 -11.51 -8.58
CA PHE A 393 28.72 -11.69 -8.48
C PHE A 393 29.09 -13.07 -7.94
N LYS A 394 28.39 -13.61 -6.94
CA LYS A 394 28.64 -14.96 -6.41
C LYS A 394 28.32 -16.05 -7.43
N SER A 395 27.22 -15.93 -8.18
CA SER A 395 26.90 -16.86 -9.27
C SER A 395 27.93 -16.76 -10.39
N LEU A 396 28.32 -15.55 -10.80
CA LEU A 396 29.39 -15.36 -11.77
C LEU A 396 30.71 -15.96 -11.27
N LEU A 397 31.09 -15.73 -10.01
CA LEU A 397 32.29 -16.32 -9.42
C LEU A 397 32.19 -17.86 -9.33
N ALA A 398 31.03 -18.42 -9.00
CA ALA A 398 30.82 -19.87 -8.98
C ALA A 398 30.87 -20.51 -10.38
N ASP A 399 30.42 -19.79 -11.41
CA ASP A 399 30.45 -20.23 -12.80
C ASP A 399 31.85 -20.03 -13.45
N PHE A 400 32.64 -19.06 -12.96
CA PHE A 400 33.98 -18.74 -13.48
C PHE A 400 35.15 -19.22 -12.59
N GLY A 401 34.88 -19.81 -11.42
CA GLY A 401 35.87 -20.43 -10.52
C GLY A 401 36.17 -19.62 -9.26
#